data_AF-A0A1B1FGI2-F1
#
_entry.id   AF-A0A1B1FGI2-F1
#
_cell.length_a   1.000
_cell.length_b   1.000
_cell.length_c   1.000
_cell.angle_alpha   90.00
_cell.angle_beta   90.00
_cell.angle_gamma   90.00
#
_symmetry.space_group_name_H-M   'P 1'
#
loop_
_entity.id
_entity.type
_entity.pdbx_description
1 polymer ?
#
loop_
_entity_poly.entity_id
_entity_poly.type
_entity_poly.pdbx_seq_one_letter_code
_entity_poly.pdbx_strand_id
1 'polypeptide(L)'
;ILMFPLLTLATIAYIAAFILAPAVDIDGIREPVAGSFLYGNNIITGAVIPSSNAIGVHFYPVWESNGFDECLYNGGTYQFV
;
A
#
# COMPACT_ATOMS: atom_id res chain seq x y z
N ILE A 1 12.92 11.24 19.75
CA ILE A 1 13.79 10.51 18.78
C ILE A 1 12.98 9.47 18.00
N LEU A 2 12.12 8.64 18.61
CA LEU A 2 11.33 7.63 17.88
C LEU A 2 10.13 8.18 17.10
N MET A 3 9.35 9.07 17.74
CA MET A 3 8.09 9.59 17.17
C MET A 3 8.29 10.27 15.81
N PHE A 4 9.23 11.21 15.72
CA PHE A 4 9.39 12.03 14.50
C PHE A 4 9.79 11.22 13.27
N PRO A 5 10.80 10.34 13.29
CA PRO A 5 11.12 9.49 12.13
C PRO A 5 9.96 8.60 11.71
N LEU A 6 9.28 7.94 12.67
CA LEU A 6 8.18 7.02 12.36
C LEU A 6 7.00 7.74 11.72
N LEU A 7 6.55 8.85 12.32
CA LEU A 7 5.43 9.62 11.76
C LEU A 7 5.79 10.25 10.41
N THR A 8 7.03 10.72 10.24
CA THR A 8 7.47 11.32 8.97
C THR A 8 7.47 10.27 7.86
N LEU A 9 8.01 9.08 8.12
CA LEU A 9 8.03 7.99 7.14
C LEU A 9 6.62 7.52 6.80
N ALA A 10 5.76 7.28 7.79
CA ALA A 10 4.37 6.87 7.58
C ALA A 10 3.58 7.94 6.77
N THR A 11 3.79 9.23 7.08
CA THR A 11 3.14 10.34 6.35
C THR A 11 3.59 10.38 4.89
N ILE A 12 4.90 10.25 4.63
CA ILE A 12 5.44 10.24 3.25
C ILE A 12 4.90 9.03 2.48
N ALA A 13 4.91 7.84 3.09
CA ALA A 13 4.41 6.62 2.48
C ALA A 13 2.91 6.71 2.16
N TYR A 14 2.09 7.22 3.09
CA TYR A 14 0.66 7.42 2.88
C TYR A 14 0.39 8.39 1.72
N ILE A 15 1.03 9.58 1.73
CA ILE A 15 0.83 10.58 0.68
C ILE A 15 1.26 10.04 -0.68
N ALA A 16 2.42 9.37 -0.76
CA ALA A 16 2.91 8.78 -1.99
C ALA A 16 1.96 7.69 -2.51
N ALA A 17 1.49 6.79 -1.65
CA ALA A 17 0.57 5.72 -2.05
C ALA A 17 -0.80 6.26 -2.50
N PHE A 18 -1.35 7.21 -1.76
CA PHE A 18 -2.65 7.82 -2.08
C PHE A 18 -2.65 8.53 -3.45
N ILE A 19 -1.50 9.04 -3.88
CA ILE A 19 -1.36 9.71 -5.18
C ILE A 19 -0.96 8.72 -6.29
N LEU A 20 0.01 7.84 -6.02
CA LEU A 20 0.78 7.13 -7.05
C LEU A 20 0.63 5.60 -7.06
N ALA A 21 0.09 4.98 -5.99
CA ALA A 21 0.12 3.51 -5.90
C ALA A 21 -0.68 2.85 -7.04
N PRO A 22 -0.18 1.74 -7.60
CA PRO A 22 -0.95 0.91 -8.53
C PRO A 22 -2.14 0.23 -7.82
N ALA A 23 -2.95 -0.46 -8.61
CA ALA A 23 -4.04 -1.28 -8.06
C ALA A 23 -3.49 -2.46 -7.23
N VAL A 24 -4.18 -2.79 -6.14
CA VAL A 24 -3.74 -3.77 -5.13
C VAL A 24 -4.73 -4.94 -5.05
N ASP A 25 -4.24 -6.17 -5.01
CA ASP A 25 -5.05 -7.40 -4.89
C ASP A 25 -5.47 -7.66 -3.44
N ILE A 26 -6.39 -6.84 -2.92
CA ILE A 26 -6.83 -6.83 -1.51
C ILE A 26 -7.34 -8.20 -1.04
N ASP A 27 -8.14 -8.88 -1.85
CA ASP A 27 -8.77 -10.15 -1.46
C ASP A 27 -7.91 -11.38 -1.80
N GLY A 28 -6.76 -11.18 -2.46
CA GLY A 28 -5.84 -12.27 -2.84
C GLY A 28 -6.40 -13.19 -3.92
N ILE A 29 -7.40 -12.72 -4.67
CA ILE A 29 -8.11 -13.49 -5.72
C ILE A 29 -7.69 -13.06 -7.13
N ARG A 30 -6.61 -12.26 -7.24
CA ARG A 30 -6.12 -11.66 -8.49
C ARG A 30 -7.11 -10.67 -9.10
N GLU A 31 -7.80 -9.91 -8.25
CA GLU A 31 -8.70 -8.83 -8.65
C GLU A 31 -8.23 -7.50 -8.04
N PRO A 32 -7.28 -6.79 -8.70
CA PRO A 32 -6.71 -5.58 -8.14
C PRO A 32 -7.71 -4.42 -8.07
N VAL A 33 -7.73 -3.73 -6.93
CA VAL A 33 -8.55 -2.54 -6.68
C VAL A 33 -7.69 -1.29 -6.76
N ALA A 34 -8.10 -0.31 -7.58
CA ALA A 34 -7.41 0.98 -7.69
C ALA A 34 -7.82 1.91 -6.55
N GLY A 35 -6.85 2.41 -5.78
CA GLY A 35 -7.10 3.35 -4.67
C GLY A 35 -6.49 4.74 -4.85
N SER A 36 -5.60 4.95 -5.82
CA SER A 36 -4.85 6.21 -5.95
C SER A 36 -5.45 7.19 -6.95
N PHE A 37 -5.04 8.46 -6.86
CA PHE A 37 -5.46 9.51 -7.80
C PHE A 37 -5.03 9.25 -9.24
N LEU A 38 -3.79 8.83 -9.47
CA LEU A 38 -3.32 8.52 -10.82
C LEU A 38 -4.07 7.37 -11.48
N TYR A 39 -4.73 6.52 -10.67
CA TYR A 39 -5.53 5.39 -11.13
C TYR A 39 -7.04 5.68 -11.08
N GLY A 40 -7.43 6.96 -11.15
CA GLY A 40 -8.82 7.37 -11.43
C GLY A 40 -9.68 7.65 -10.21
N ASN A 41 -9.11 7.69 -9.00
CA ASN A 41 -9.85 8.04 -7.79
C ASN A 41 -9.84 9.56 -7.53
N ASN A 42 -10.84 10.02 -6.79
CA ASN A 42 -10.93 11.37 -6.24
C ASN A 42 -10.75 11.35 -4.71
N ILE A 43 -10.86 12.50 -4.03
CA ILE A 43 -10.66 12.60 -2.57
C ILE A 43 -11.61 11.70 -1.77
N ILE A 44 -12.81 11.42 -2.28
CA ILE A 44 -13.83 10.60 -1.60
C ILE A 44 -13.62 9.10 -1.85
N THR A 45 -13.17 8.74 -3.05
CA THR A 45 -13.02 7.34 -3.49
C THR A 45 -11.61 6.79 -3.29
N GLY A 46 -10.63 7.67 -3.12
CA GLY A 46 -9.24 7.29 -2.93
C GLY A 46 -8.98 6.65 -1.58
N ALA A 47 -8.07 5.68 -1.56
CA ALA A 47 -7.62 4.99 -0.37
C ALA A 47 -6.23 4.38 -0.58
N VAL A 48 -5.49 4.19 0.51
CA VAL A 48 -4.39 3.22 0.53
C VAL A 48 -5.02 1.86 0.78
N ILE A 49 -5.02 1.01 -0.26
CA ILE A 49 -5.73 -0.27 -0.26
C ILE A 49 -5.04 -1.26 0.71
N PRO A 50 -5.79 -1.97 1.58
CA PRO A 50 -5.25 -2.99 2.47
C PRO A 50 -4.38 -4.05 1.79
N SER A 51 -3.43 -4.61 2.56
CA SER A 51 -2.58 -5.69 2.08
C SER A 51 -3.40 -6.92 1.71
N SER A 52 -2.93 -7.66 0.70
CA SER A 52 -3.61 -8.83 0.17
C SER A 52 -3.95 -9.87 1.24
N ASN A 53 -5.15 -10.45 1.17
CA ASN A 53 -5.55 -11.58 2.01
C ASN A 53 -4.67 -12.83 1.78
N ALA A 54 -3.95 -12.91 0.65
CA ALA A 54 -2.94 -13.95 0.44
C ALA A 54 -1.74 -13.83 1.42
N ILE A 55 -1.46 -12.63 1.94
CA ILE A 55 -0.50 -12.41 3.02
C ILE A 55 -1.11 -12.76 4.39
N GLY A 56 -2.41 -12.55 4.57
CA GLY A 56 -3.08 -12.76 5.86
C GLY A 56 -2.49 -11.87 6.95
N VAL A 57 -2.03 -12.49 8.05
CA VAL A 57 -1.42 -11.78 9.21
C VAL A 57 0.11 -11.85 9.21
N HIS A 58 0.72 -12.32 8.12
CA HIS A 58 2.17 -12.35 8.00
C HIS A 58 2.72 -10.93 7.90
N PHE A 59 3.86 -10.70 8.56
CA PHE A 59 4.59 -9.44 8.46
C PHE A 59 5.24 -9.35 7.08
N TYR A 60 4.87 -8.32 6.31
CA TYR A 60 5.28 -8.17 4.92
C TYR A 60 6.06 -6.86 4.69
N PRO A 61 7.33 -6.80 5.13
CA PRO A 61 8.21 -5.67 4.85
C PRO A 61 8.67 -5.67 3.39
N VAL A 62 9.19 -4.53 2.92
CA VAL A 62 9.64 -4.36 1.51
C VAL A 62 10.63 -5.45 1.07
N TRP A 63 11.51 -5.90 1.95
CA TRP A 63 12.52 -6.93 1.64
C TRP A 63 11.98 -8.38 1.61
N GLU A 64 10.71 -8.59 1.94
CA GLU A 64 10.04 -9.90 1.78
C GLU A 64 9.53 -10.11 0.35
N SER A 65 9.42 -9.03 -0.43
CA SER A 65 8.97 -9.07 -1.83
C SER A 65 10.13 -9.24 -2.81
N ASN A 66 9.87 -9.87 -3.96
CA ASN A 66 10.79 -9.95 -5.09
C ASN A 66 10.76 -8.68 -5.95
N GLY A 67 10.95 -7.53 -5.31
CA GLY A 67 11.00 -6.20 -5.93
C GLY A 67 9.79 -5.31 -5.60
N PHE A 68 9.92 -4.02 -5.93
CA PHE A 68 8.91 -3.03 -5.58
C PHE A 68 7.56 -3.26 -6.25
N ASP A 69 7.52 -3.80 -7.47
CA ASP A 69 6.27 -4.04 -8.19
C ASP A 69 5.39 -5.08 -7.45
N GLU A 70 6.00 -6.16 -6.95
CA GLU A 70 5.29 -7.16 -6.14
C GLU A 70 4.87 -6.58 -4.79
N CYS A 71 5.75 -5.83 -4.13
CA CYS A 71 5.41 -5.13 -2.88
C CYS A 71 4.18 -4.25 -3.04
N LEU A 72 4.11 -3.49 -4.14
CA LEU A 72 3.00 -2.59 -4.43
C LEU A 72 1.74 -3.36 -4.82
N TYR A 73 1.84 -4.38 -5.67
CA TYR A 73 0.70 -5.23 -6.06
C TYR A 73 0.01 -5.90 -4.86
N ASN A 74 0.80 -6.31 -3.86
CA ASN A 74 0.30 -6.98 -2.65
C ASN A 74 -0.09 -6.01 -1.52
N GLY A 75 0.00 -4.70 -1.74
CA GLY A 75 -0.43 -3.69 -0.75
C GLY A 75 0.52 -3.52 0.44
N GLY A 76 1.83 -3.73 0.24
CA GLY A 76 2.84 -3.62 1.30
C GLY A 76 2.87 -2.24 1.98
N THR A 77 2.51 -1.17 1.25
CA THR A 77 2.44 0.18 1.84
C THR A 77 1.37 0.30 2.93
N TYR A 78 0.33 -0.54 2.91
CA TYR A 78 -0.69 -0.53 3.97
C TYR A 78 -0.16 -1.06 5.29
N GLN A 79 0.64 -2.13 5.29
CA GLN A 79 1.25 -2.63 6.53
C GLN A 79 2.37 -1.72 7.06
N PHE A 80 2.97 -0.92 6.17
CA PHE A 80 4.00 0.04 6.55
C PHE A 80 3.45 1.24 7.32
N VAL A 81 2.24 1.70 6.98
CA VAL A 81 1.56 2.86 7.59
C VAL A 81 0.82 2.43 8.86
#